data_AF-A0A929F527-F1
#
_entry.id   AF-A0A929F527-F1
#
_cell.length_a   1.000
_cell.length_b   1.000
_cell.length_c   1.000
_cell.angle_alpha   90.00
_cell.angle_beta   90.00
_cell.angle_gamma   90.00
#
_symmetry.space_group_name_H-M   'P 1'
#
loop_
_entity.id
_entity.type
_entity.pdbx_description
1 polymer ?
#
loop_
_entity_poly.entity_id
_entity_poly.type
_entity_poly.pdbx_seq_one_letter_code
_entity_poly.pdbx_strand_id
1 'polypeptide(L)' 'MRKYNVAVVGATGAVGEEMRLVLEQRKFPVEKLSLFASARSVGKEYEFKGEKVIVQELKDDSFDG' A
#
# COMPACT_ATOMS: atom_id res chain seq x y z
N MET A 1 -7.94 -15.38 -13.40
CA MET A 1 -8.38 -14.56 -12.25
C MET A 1 -8.01 -13.12 -12.52
N ARG A 2 -8.92 -12.16 -12.29
CA ARG A 2 -8.58 -10.74 -12.40
C ARG A 2 -7.67 -10.34 -11.24
N LYS A 3 -6.58 -9.64 -11.54
CA LYS A 3 -5.74 -9.00 -10.54
C LYS A 3 -6.09 -7.50 -10.46
N TYR A 4 -5.79 -6.89 -9.33
CA TYR A 4 -6.17 -5.50 -9.03
C TYR A 4 -4.96 -4.67 -8.63
N ASN A 5 -4.93 -3.42 -9.10
CA ASN A 5 -4.05 -2.40 -8.54
C ASN A 5 -4.73 -1.84 -7.29
N VAL A 6 -4.04 -1.92 -6.15
CA VAL A 6 -4.59 -1.51 -4.86
C VAL A 6 -3.73 -0.39 -4.30
N ALA A 7 -4.38 0.73 -3.99
CA ALA A 7 -3.76 1.85 -3.29
C ALA A 7 -4.31 1.93 -1.85
N VAL A 8 -3.42 1.96 -0.86
CA VAL A 8 -3.78 2.16 0.55
C VAL A 8 -3.35 3.56 0.96
N VAL A 9 -4.33 4.43 1.22
CA VAL A 9 -4.12 5.78 1.74
C VAL A 9 -4.13 5.75 3.27
N GLY A 10 -3.16 6.40 3.90
CA GLY A 10 -2.96 6.28 5.34
C GLY A 10 -2.27 4.96 5.72
N ALA A 11 -1.41 4.44 4.85
CA ALA A 11 -0.71 3.16 5.02
C ALA A 11 0.10 3.04 6.34
N THR A 12 0.47 4.16 6.95
CA THR A 12 1.25 4.21 8.20
C THR A 12 0.41 4.31 9.47
N GLY A 13 -0.92 4.41 9.35
CA GLY A 13 -1.83 4.34 10.48
C GLY A 13 -2.18 2.88 10.82
N ALA A 14 -2.74 2.66 12.03
CA ALA A 14 -3.11 1.32 12.49
C ALA A 14 -4.00 0.55 11.50
N VAL A 15 -4.97 1.24 10.90
CA VAL A 15 -5.88 0.62 9.92
C VAL A 15 -5.15 0.30 8.60
N GLY A 16 -4.25 1.16 8.15
CA GLY A 16 -3.51 0.94 6.91
C GLY A 16 -2.56 -0.25 6.99
N GLU A 17 -1.91 -0.42 8.14
CA GLU A 17 -1.04 -1.55 8.43
C GLU A 17 -1.83 -2.87 8.47
N GLU A 18 -2.97 -2.90 9.18
CA GLU A 18 -3.87 -4.06 9.20
C GLU A 18 -4.41 -4.38 7.80
N MET A 19 -4.71 -3.37 6.98
CA MET A 19 -5.20 -3.58 5.61
C MET A 19 -4.19 -4.37 4.77
N ARG A 20 -2.89 -4.03 4.87
CA ARG A 20 -1.81 -4.77 4.18
C ARG A 20 -1.76 -6.23 4.64
N LEU A 21 -1.84 -6.46 5.95
CA LEU A 21 -1.82 -7.81 6.53
C LEU A 21 -3.02 -8.64 6.05
N VAL A 22 -4.23 -8.06 6.05
CA VAL A 22 -5.44 -8.76 5.59
C VAL A 22 -5.36 -9.09 4.09
N LEU A 23 -4.86 -8.18 3.26
CA LEU A 23 -4.66 -8.43 1.82
C LEU A 23 -3.72 -9.62 1.58
N GLU A 24 -2.67 -9.74 2.38
CA GLU A 24 -1.71 -10.84 2.32
C GLU A 24 -2.30 -12.16 2.84
N GLN A 25 -2.89 -12.15 4.04
CA GLN A 25 -3.52 -13.31 4.67
C GLN A 25 -4.63 -13.92 3.80
N ARG A 26 -5.45 -13.07 3.18
CA ARG A 26 -6.53 -13.54 2.28
C ARG A 26 -6.03 -13.92 0.89
N LYS A 27 -4.72 -13.80 0.62
CA LYS A 27 -4.12 -14.00 -0.70
C LYS A 27 -4.88 -13.22 -1.77
N PHE A 28 -5.26 -11.98 -1.46
CA PHE A 28 -6.03 -11.16 -2.38
C PHE A 28 -5.23 -11.00 -3.69
N PRO A 29 -5.88 -11.06 -4.86
CA PRO A 29 -5.21 -10.97 -6.15
C PRO A 29 -4.77 -9.53 -6.44
N VAL A 30 -3.86 -9.00 -5.64
CA VAL A 30 -3.14 -7.74 -5.88
C VAL A 30 -2.08 -7.96 -6.96
N GLU A 31 -2.14 -7.16 -8.02
CA GLU A 31 -1.09 -7.03 -9.03
C GLU A 31 -0.01 -6.04 -8.58
N LYS A 32 -0.44 -4.84 -8.18
CA LYS A 32 0.42 -3.76 -7.69
C LYS A 32 -0.17 -3.19 -6.39
N LEU A 33 0.67 -3.06 -5.36
CA LEU A 33 0.32 -2.40 -4.11
C LEU A 33 1.04 -1.04 -4.04
N SER A 34 0.27 0.03 -3.92
CA SER A 34 0.79 1.37 -3.67
C SER A 34 0.41 1.82 -2.26
N LEU A 35 1.38 2.30 -1.50
CA LEU A 35 1.17 2.76 -0.13
C LEU A 35 1.38 4.27 -0.08
N PHE A 36 0.37 5.00 0.40
CA PHE A 36 0.41 6.46 0.50
C PHE A 36 0.19 6.93 1.93
N ALA A 37 0.92 7.94 2.35
CA ALA A 37 0.72 8.61 3.63
C ALA A 37 1.08 10.11 3.53
N SER A 38 0.87 10.84 4.64
CA SER A 38 1.31 12.24 4.76
C SER A 38 2.82 12.37 4.62
N ALA A 39 3.31 13.53 4.17
CA ALA A 39 4.74 13.86 4.00
C ALA A 39 5.66 13.38 5.13
N ARG A 40 5.23 13.55 6.39
CA ARG A 40 5.96 13.12 7.61
C ARG A 40 6.18 11.61 7.74
N SER A 41 5.53 10.80 6.92
CA SER A 41 5.50 9.34 6.99
C SER A 41 6.05 8.67 5.73
N VAL A 42 6.52 9.47 4.77
CA VAL A 42 7.15 9.01 3.53
C VAL A 42 8.46 8.32 3.83
N GLY A 43 8.79 7.30 3.04
CA GLY A 43 10.05 6.56 3.17
C GLY A 43 10.01 5.40 4.18
N LYS A 44 8.89 5.17 4.86
CA LYS A 44 8.68 3.90 5.56
C LYS A 44 8.59 2.76 4.54
N GLU A 45 9.15 1.62 4.89
CA GLU A 45 9.13 0.42 4.06
C GLU A 45 8.27 -0.65 4.74
N TYR A 46 7.43 -1.31 3.95
CA TYR A 46 6.66 -2.46 4.38
C TYR A 46 6.92 -3.63 3.44
N GLU A 47 6.97 -4.83 3.96
CA GLU A 47 7.04 -6.03 3.13
C GLU A 47 5.62 -6.43 2.68
N PHE A 48 5.42 -6.83 1.45
CA PHE A 48 4.16 -7.40 0.97
C PHE A 48 4.46 -8.48 -0.06
N LYS A 49 4.03 -9.71 0.21
CA LYS A 49 4.34 -10.91 -0.59
C LYS A 49 5.85 -11.12 -0.80
N GLY A 50 6.67 -10.72 0.18
CA GLY A 50 8.14 -10.79 0.11
C GLY A 50 8.79 -9.68 -0.72
N GLU A 51 8.02 -8.73 -1.25
CA GLU A 51 8.54 -7.52 -1.91
C GLU A 51 8.47 -6.31 -0.98
N LYS A 52 9.48 -5.45 -1.03
CA LYS A 52 9.47 -4.19 -0.27
C LYS A 52 8.64 -3.14 -1.00
N VAL A 53 7.69 -2.55 -0.29
CA VAL A 53 6.83 -1.47 -0.77
C VAL A 53 7.11 -0.22 0.07
N ILE A 54 7.58 0.83 -0.60
CA ILE A 54 7.92 2.12 0.02
C ILE A 54 6.67 2.98 0.09
N VAL A 55 6.42 3.60 1.25
CA VAL A 55 5.35 4.57 1.42
C VAL A 55 5.71 5.86 0.70
N GLN A 56 4.83 6.26 -0.21
CA GLN A 56 4.92 7.49 -0.99
C GLN A 56 4.07 8.60 -0.35
N GLU A 57 4.38 9.84 -0.71
CA GLU A 57 3.57 10.98 -0.30
C GLU A 57 2.24 10.97 -1.05
N LEU A 58 1.14 11.20 -0.34
CA LEU A 58 -0.16 11.46 -0.96
C LEU A 58 -0.18 12.89 -1.54
N LYS A 59 -0.30 12.98 -2.85
CA LYS A 59 -0.45 14.19 -3.66
C LYS A 59 -1.65 14.04 -4.58
N ASP A 60 -2.12 15.13 -5.15
CA ASP A 60 -3.21 15.15 -6.12
C ASP A 60 -2.91 14.27 -7.35
N ASP A 61 -1.63 14.15 -7.70
CA ASP A 61 -1.12 13.34 -8.83
C ASP A 61 -0.76 11.90 -8.44
N SER A 62 -1.00 11.48 -7.19
CA SER A 62 -0.56 10.16 -6.68
C SER A 62 -1.27 8.96 -7.30
N PHE A 63 -2.33 9.17 -8.06
CA PHE A 63 -3.19 8.10 -8.60
C PHE A 63 -3.01 7.86 -10.09
N ASP A 64 -1.93 8.35 -10.71
CA ASP A 64 -1.62 8.04 -12.11
C ASP A 64 -1.18 6.56 -12.23
N GLY A 65 -2.12 5.69 -12.63
CA GLY A 65 -1.91 4.24 -12.66
C GLY A 65 -3.05 3.41 -13.22
#